data_AF-A0A6N9HIS5-F1
#
_entry.id   AF-A0A6N9HIS5-F1
#
_cell.length_a   1.000
_cell.length_b   1.000
_cell.length_c   1.000
_cell.angle_alpha   90.00
_cell.angle_beta   90.00
_cell.angle_gamma   90.00
#
_symmetry.space_group_name_H-M   'P 1'
#
loop_
_entity.id
_entity.type
_entity.pdbx_description
1 polymer ?
#
loop_
_entity_poly.entity_id
_entity_poly.type
_entity_poly.pdbx_seq_one_letter_code
_entity_poly.pdbx_strand_id
1 'polypeptide(L)'
;MQIERVPSLLQDVADIRNWLVQHIPLSGSMVGYDLFLKIGNDCFSDNVMTLGELCKGLPHSESEVRQGVAGMVQAGLLEAVADSASDSVRIVPTQRFMDLLKQYQSKFESVFIPRKELRLRQLYADVHDHRLHHLVETMYDHFHDMGWVHLHKYGAVCFLMASLVRRIATAYGFKARVEFCHASISTREFEFKLGTPGYAAPGQIEGHAVCVIEEAVLVDFALSTVRRNLRRDFYWGIAAAYAPHNEVMARIDLPSGGKVTWKNDWQTPDGPGELAKYEMLVEDLFKEFVARFG
;
A
#
# COMPACT_ATOMS: atom_id res chain seq x y z
N MET A 1 -33.09 14.99 2.64
CA MET A 1 -31.87 14.36 2.09
C MET A 1 -31.60 13.14 2.94
N GLN A 2 -32.03 11.96 2.49
CA GLN A 2 -31.71 10.71 3.20
C GLN A 2 -30.22 10.47 2.99
N ILE A 3 -29.45 10.46 4.08
CA ILE A 3 -28.09 9.98 4.06
C ILE A 3 -28.22 8.49 3.75
N GLU A 4 -27.89 8.08 2.52
CA GLU A 4 -27.74 6.67 2.18
C GLU A 4 -26.80 6.07 3.23
N ARG A 5 -27.32 5.10 4.00
CA ARG A 5 -26.48 4.37 4.95
C ARG A 5 -25.39 3.72 4.12
N VAL A 6 -24.13 4.03 4.46
CA VAL A 6 -22.97 3.29 3.95
C VAL A 6 -23.29 1.80 4.13
N PRO A 7 -23.28 1.00 3.03
CA PRO A 7 -23.52 -0.43 3.12
C PRO A 7 -22.64 -1.03 4.21
N SER A 8 -23.17 -1.94 5.01
CA SER A 8 -22.34 -2.55 6.03
C SER A 8 -21.31 -3.45 5.36
N LEU A 9 -20.09 -3.52 5.91
CA LEU A 9 -19.06 -4.45 5.46
C LEU A 9 -19.59 -5.89 5.30
N LEU A 10 -20.54 -6.28 6.15
CA LEU A 10 -21.17 -7.60 6.09
C LEU A 10 -22.11 -7.77 4.90
N GLN A 11 -22.82 -6.71 4.49
CA GLN A 11 -23.63 -6.72 3.26
C GLN A 11 -22.73 -6.87 2.04
N ASP A 12 -21.63 -6.13 1.99
CA ASP A 12 -20.65 -6.21 0.91
C ASP A 12 -20.03 -7.62 0.77
N VAL A 13 -19.66 -8.24 1.89
CA VAL A 13 -19.16 -9.64 1.92
C VAL A 13 -20.25 -10.61 1.46
N ALA A 14 -21.49 -10.45 1.93
CA ALA A 14 -22.61 -11.30 1.52
C ALA A 14 -22.91 -11.16 0.03
N ASP A 15 -22.84 -9.96 -0.52
CA ASP A 15 -23.06 -9.67 -1.94
C ASP A 15 -22.01 -10.35 -2.83
N ILE A 16 -20.75 -10.34 -2.43
CA ILE A 16 -19.68 -11.06 -3.14
C ILE A 16 -19.93 -12.58 -3.07
N ARG A 17 -20.29 -13.10 -1.90
CA ARG A 17 -20.58 -14.53 -1.74
C ARG A 17 -21.75 -14.96 -2.60
N ASN A 18 -22.85 -14.19 -2.60
CA ASN A 18 -24.04 -14.45 -3.39
C ASN A 18 -23.74 -14.41 -4.89
N TRP A 19 -22.98 -13.41 -5.35
CA TRP A 19 -22.53 -13.34 -6.73
C TRP A 19 -21.76 -14.59 -7.12
N LEU A 20 -20.81 -15.03 -6.29
CA LEU A 20 -19.99 -16.20 -6.56
C LEU A 20 -20.82 -17.48 -6.66
N VAL A 21 -21.78 -17.71 -5.74
CA VAL A 21 -22.70 -18.86 -5.79
C VAL A 21 -23.55 -18.85 -7.07
N GLN A 22 -23.94 -17.68 -7.57
CA GLN A 22 -24.77 -17.55 -8.77
C GLN A 22 -24.00 -17.75 -10.07
N HIS A 23 -22.70 -17.43 -10.10
CA HIS A 23 -21.93 -17.37 -11.36
C HIS A 23 -20.87 -18.48 -11.48
N ILE A 24 -20.40 -19.03 -10.37
CA ILE A 24 -19.32 -20.02 -10.36
C ILE A 24 -19.90 -21.40 -10.07
N PRO A 25 -19.86 -22.35 -11.02
CA PRO A 25 -20.35 -23.70 -10.82
C PRO A 25 -19.74 -24.35 -9.57
N LEU A 26 -20.56 -25.11 -8.84
CA LEU A 26 -20.17 -25.89 -7.66
C LEU A 26 -19.72 -25.09 -6.43
N SER A 27 -19.66 -23.77 -6.54
CA SER A 27 -19.23 -22.91 -5.43
C SER A 27 -20.31 -22.67 -4.35
N GLY A 28 -21.52 -23.22 -4.55
CA GLY A 28 -22.58 -23.21 -3.54
C GLY A 28 -22.24 -24.02 -2.28
N SER A 29 -21.34 -25.01 -2.39
CA SER A 29 -20.79 -25.72 -1.23
C SER A 29 -19.54 -25.02 -0.70
N MET A 30 -19.21 -25.23 0.59
CA MET A 30 -17.96 -24.73 1.17
C MET A 30 -16.74 -25.35 0.51
N VAL A 31 -16.77 -26.66 0.21
CA VAL A 31 -15.68 -27.36 -0.49
C VAL A 31 -15.42 -26.75 -1.87
N GLY A 32 -16.47 -26.50 -2.66
CA GLY A 32 -16.32 -25.91 -3.99
C GLY A 32 -15.87 -24.46 -3.95
N TYR A 33 -16.31 -23.69 -2.96
CA TYR A 33 -15.83 -22.34 -2.70
C TYR A 33 -14.32 -22.33 -2.37
N ASP A 34 -13.90 -23.13 -1.39
CA ASP A 34 -12.50 -23.18 -0.97
C ASP A 34 -11.59 -23.73 -2.07
N LEU A 35 -12.06 -24.71 -2.85
CA LEU A 35 -11.36 -25.20 -4.05
C LEU A 35 -11.15 -24.10 -5.08
N PHE A 36 -12.19 -23.32 -5.39
CA PHE A 36 -12.09 -22.23 -6.36
C PHE A 36 -11.05 -21.20 -5.94
N LEU A 37 -11.05 -20.82 -4.65
CA LEU A 37 -10.08 -19.87 -4.11
C LEU A 37 -8.65 -20.43 -4.06
N LYS A 38 -8.48 -21.67 -3.59
CA LYS A 38 -7.16 -22.31 -3.49
C LYS A 38 -6.49 -22.44 -4.86
N ILE A 39 -7.24 -22.96 -5.84
CA ILE A 39 -6.76 -23.14 -7.21
C ILE A 39 -6.45 -21.78 -7.85
N GLY A 40 -7.32 -20.78 -7.63
CA GLY A 40 -7.08 -19.42 -8.12
C GLY A 40 -5.79 -18.82 -7.56
N ASN A 41 -5.57 -18.95 -6.24
CA ASN A 41 -4.35 -18.47 -5.58
C ASN A 41 -3.07 -19.15 -6.09
N ASP A 42 -3.11 -20.47 -6.19
CA ASP A 42 -1.95 -21.27 -6.62
C ASP A 42 -1.60 -21.03 -8.10
N CYS A 43 -2.61 -20.80 -8.96
CA CYS A 43 -2.41 -20.47 -10.36
C CYS A 43 -1.55 -19.21 -10.57
N PHE A 44 -1.65 -18.22 -9.67
CA PHE A 44 -0.84 -16.99 -9.74
C PHE A 44 0.56 -17.13 -9.14
N SER A 45 0.85 -18.27 -8.49
CA SER A 45 2.12 -18.50 -7.79
C SER A 45 3.09 -19.38 -8.60
N ASP A 46 2.78 -19.68 -9.87
CA ASP A 46 3.51 -20.60 -10.76
C ASP A 46 3.75 -22.01 -10.16
N ASN A 47 2.98 -22.37 -9.14
CA ASN A 47 3.10 -23.67 -8.49
C ASN A 47 2.38 -24.75 -9.30
N VAL A 48 3.04 -25.89 -9.50
CA VAL A 48 2.38 -27.07 -10.05
C VAL A 48 1.38 -27.58 -9.03
N MET A 49 0.09 -27.53 -9.35
CA MET A 49 -0.97 -28.03 -8.47
C MET A 49 -1.22 -29.51 -8.74
N THR A 50 -1.01 -30.35 -7.74
CA THR A 50 -1.44 -31.75 -7.77
C THR A 50 -2.68 -31.99 -6.92
N LEU A 51 -3.46 -33.01 -7.27
CA LEU A 51 -4.62 -33.42 -6.49
C LEU A 51 -4.25 -33.77 -5.04
N GLY A 52 -3.08 -34.39 -4.83
CA GLY A 52 -2.59 -34.71 -3.50
C GLY A 52 -2.30 -33.48 -2.65
N GLU A 53 -1.78 -32.41 -3.24
CA GLU A 53 -1.55 -31.13 -2.54
C GLU A 53 -2.87 -30.42 -2.20
N LEU A 54 -3.85 -30.45 -3.11
CA LEU A 54 -5.18 -29.91 -2.83
C LEU A 54 -5.85 -30.62 -1.65
N CYS A 55 -5.74 -31.94 -1.56
CA CYS A 55 -6.30 -32.71 -0.45
C CYS A 55 -5.61 -32.41 0.89
N LYS A 56 -4.31 -32.06 0.89
CA LYS A 56 -3.57 -31.70 2.10
C LYS A 56 -3.75 -30.23 2.50
N GLY A 57 -3.99 -29.36 1.52
CA GLY A 57 -4.03 -27.90 1.70
C GLY A 57 -5.40 -27.34 2.07
N LEU A 58 -6.44 -28.18 2.14
CA LEU A 58 -7.81 -27.77 2.43
C LEU A 58 -8.33 -28.43 3.71
N PRO A 59 -9.17 -27.75 4.51
CA PRO A 59 -9.73 -28.27 5.75
C PRO A 59 -10.92 -29.23 5.51
N HIS A 60 -10.85 -30.07 4.48
CA HIS A 60 -11.91 -30.98 4.04
C HIS A 60 -11.37 -32.40 3.94
N SER A 61 -12.25 -33.41 3.96
CA SER A 61 -11.79 -34.79 3.76
C SER A 61 -11.28 -35.00 2.33
N GLU A 62 -10.34 -35.93 2.17
CA GLU A 62 -9.79 -36.27 0.85
C GLU A 62 -10.89 -36.65 -0.15
N SER A 63 -11.92 -37.38 0.31
CA SER A 63 -13.06 -37.77 -0.52
C SER A 63 -13.84 -36.55 -1.03
N GLU A 64 -14.12 -35.58 -0.17
CA GLU A 64 -14.85 -34.36 -0.54
C GLU A 64 -14.06 -33.52 -1.54
N VAL A 65 -12.74 -33.37 -1.33
CA VAL A 65 -11.86 -32.63 -2.24
C VAL A 65 -11.82 -33.31 -3.61
N ARG A 66 -11.63 -34.65 -3.66
CA ARG A 66 -11.62 -35.42 -4.91
C ARG A 66 -12.95 -35.29 -5.65
N GLN A 67 -14.08 -35.37 -4.94
CA GLN A 67 -15.40 -35.19 -5.55
C GLN A 67 -15.59 -33.78 -6.09
N GLY A 68 -15.15 -32.75 -5.34
CA GLY A 68 -15.20 -31.35 -5.76
C GLY A 68 -14.38 -31.10 -7.02
N VAL A 69 -13.13 -31.59 -7.06
CA VAL A 69 -12.26 -31.50 -8.25
C VAL A 69 -12.88 -32.23 -9.43
N ALA A 70 -13.38 -33.47 -9.25
CA ALA A 70 -14.06 -34.20 -10.31
C ALA A 70 -15.26 -33.44 -10.87
N GLY A 71 -16.07 -32.81 -9.99
CA GLY A 71 -17.16 -31.94 -10.41
C GLY A 71 -16.68 -30.74 -11.22
N MET A 72 -15.60 -30.06 -10.79
CA MET A 72 -15.04 -28.92 -11.51
C MET A 72 -14.46 -29.32 -12.88
N VAL A 73 -13.88 -30.52 -13.00
CA VAL A 73 -13.45 -31.11 -14.27
C VAL A 73 -14.66 -31.35 -15.19
N GLN A 74 -15.73 -31.97 -14.66
CA GLN A 74 -16.96 -32.18 -15.41
C GLN A 74 -17.63 -30.88 -15.85
N ALA A 75 -17.51 -29.82 -15.04
CA ALA A 75 -18.00 -28.48 -15.37
C ALA A 75 -17.11 -27.74 -16.39
N GLY A 76 -15.99 -28.32 -16.83
CA GLY A 76 -15.04 -27.71 -17.77
C GLY A 76 -14.23 -26.56 -17.17
N LEU A 77 -14.09 -26.53 -15.85
CA LEU A 77 -13.28 -25.53 -15.13
C LEU A 77 -11.83 -25.99 -14.96
N LEU A 78 -11.60 -27.29 -14.86
CA LEU A 78 -10.28 -27.86 -14.64
C LEU A 78 -10.03 -29.00 -15.64
N GLU A 79 -8.76 -29.28 -15.87
CA GLU A 79 -8.28 -30.49 -16.53
C GLU A 79 -7.44 -31.30 -15.55
N ALA A 80 -7.71 -32.61 -15.49
CA ALA A 80 -6.92 -33.56 -14.71
C ALA A 80 -5.94 -34.26 -15.66
N VAL A 81 -4.65 -33.93 -15.53
CA VAL A 81 -3.58 -34.46 -16.39
C VAL A 81 -2.75 -35.42 -15.57
N ALA A 82 -2.67 -36.69 -16.00
CA ALA A 82 -1.74 -37.63 -15.40
C ALA A 82 -0.30 -37.14 -15.66
N ASP A 83 0.49 -36.97 -14.61
CA ASP A 83 1.89 -36.68 -14.75
C ASP A 83 2.64 -37.99 -15.03
N SER A 84 3.34 -38.06 -16.16
CA SER A 84 4.10 -39.26 -16.51
C SER A 84 5.37 -39.42 -15.66
N ALA A 85 5.82 -38.35 -15.00
CA ALA A 85 7.07 -38.33 -14.22
C ALA A 85 6.88 -38.64 -12.73
N SER A 86 5.70 -38.34 -12.19
CA SER A 86 5.30 -38.63 -10.82
C SER A 86 3.91 -39.22 -10.91
N ASP A 87 3.60 -40.38 -10.32
CA ASP A 87 2.30 -41.07 -10.38
C ASP A 87 1.17 -40.26 -9.71
N SER A 88 1.01 -39.02 -10.16
CA SER A 88 0.27 -37.92 -9.57
C SER A 88 -0.60 -37.30 -10.65
N VAL A 89 -1.72 -36.74 -10.22
CA VAL A 89 -2.66 -36.07 -11.11
C VAL A 89 -2.48 -34.58 -10.94
N ARG A 90 -2.00 -33.93 -11.99
CA ARG A 90 -1.90 -32.46 -12.08
C ARG A 90 -3.27 -31.88 -12.38
N ILE A 91 -3.59 -30.79 -11.71
CA ILE A 91 -4.83 -30.05 -11.88
C ILE A 91 -4.50 -28.74 -12.59
N VAL A 92 -5.02 -28.57 -13.79
CA VAL A 92 -4.75 -27.41 -14.64
C VAL A 92 -6.03 -26.58 -14.80
N PRO A 93 -6.04 -25.29 -14.43
CA PRO A 93 -7.18 -24.42 -14.68
C PRO A 93 -7.40 -24.20 -16.18
N THR A 94 -8.65 -24.29 -16.64
CA THR A 94 -9.00 -23.97 -18.03
C THR A 94 -9.09 -22.46 -18.25
N GLN A 95 -9.12 -22.02 -19.51
CA GLN A 95 -9.38 -20.60 -19.82
C GLN A 95 -10.72 -20.13 -19.23
N ARG A 96 -11.74 -21.00 -19.21
CA ARG A 96 -13.04 -20.69 -18.60
C ARG A 96 -12.93 -20.41 -17.11
N PHE A 97 -12.10 -21.18 -16.38
CA PHE A 97 -11.83 -20.90 -14.97
C PHE A 97 -11.12 -19.54 -14.81
N MET A 98 -10.12 -19.27 -15.63
CA MET A 98 -9.40 -17.97 -15.60
C MET A 98 -10.34 -16.78 -15.88
N ASP A 99 -11.29 -16.94 -16.80
CA ASP A 99 -12.26 -15.89 -17.11
C ASP A 99 -13.26 -15.66 -15.96
N LEU A 100 -13.68 -16.73 -15.26
CA LEU A 100 -14.50 -16.61 -14.05
C LEU A 100 -13.71 -15.98 -12.88
N LEU A 101 -12.42 -16.29 -12.75
CA LEU A 101 -11.55 -15.70 -11.74
C LEU A 101 -11.37 -14.19 -11.96
N LYS A 102 -11.20 -13.75 -13.21
CA LYS A 102 -11.18 -12.32 -13.57
C LYS A 102 -12.50 -11.62 -13.26
N GLN A 103 -13.63 -12.27 -13.56
CA GLN A 103 -14.95 -11.71 -13.22
C GLN A 103 -15.14 -11.60 -11.70
N TYR A 104 -14.71 -12.62 -10.94
CA TYR A 104 -14.73 -12.59 -9.49
C TYR A 104 -13.86 -11.46 -8.92
N GLN A 105 -12.65 -11.28 -9.44
CA GLN A 105 -11.77 -10.18 -9.08
C GLN A 105 -12.44 -8.83 -9.36
N SER A 106 -13.02 -8.63 -10.55
CA SER A 106 -13.72 -7.39 -10.89
C SER A 106 -14.92 -7.13 -9.98
N LYS A 107 -15.67 -8.17 -9.60
CA LYS A 107 -16.74 -8.04 -8.61
C LYS A 107 -16.18 -7.62 -7.25
N PHE A 108 -15.09 -8.22 -6.80
CA PHE A 108 -14.45 -7.84 -5.54
C PHE A 108 -13.97 -6.39 -5.56
N GLU A 109 -13.30 -5.96 -6.63
CA GLU A 109 -12.80 -4.58 -6.82
C GLU A 109 -13.92 -3.55 -6.97
N SER A 110 -15.12 -3.96 -7.40
CA SER A 110 -16.28 -3.07 -7.45
C SER A 110 -16.85 -2.70 -6.07
N VAL A 111 -16.47 -3.46 -5.03
CA VAL A 111 -16.97 -3.32 -3.66
C VAL A 111 -15.84 -2.89 -2.71
N PHE A 112 -14.66 -3.48 -2.88
CA PHE A 112 -13.51 -3.25 -2.02
C PHE A 112 -12.35 -2.64 -2.80
N ILE A 113 -11.66 -1.71 -2.15
CA ILE A 113 -10.34 -1.25 -2.59
C ILE A 113 -9.29 -1.99 -1.77
N PRO A 114 -8.50 -2.90 -2.36
CA PRO A 114 -7.46 -3.60 -1.63
C PRO A 114 -6.46 -2.60 -1.04
N ARG A 115 -6.18 -2.74 0.24
CA ARG A 115 -5.35 -1.77 0.96
C ARG A 115 -3.96 -1.61 0.34
N LYS A 116 -3.34 -2.74 0.01
CA LYS A 116 -2.03 -2.79 -0.64
C LYS A 116 -2.03 -2.04 -1.97
N GLU A 117 -3.04 -2.26 -2.82
CA GLU A 117 -3.16 -1.58 -4.11
C GLU A 117 -3.34 -0.06 -3.96
N LEU A 118 -4.17 0.36 -3.01
CA LEU A 118 -4.31 1.78 -2.70
C LEU A 118 -2.98 2.38 -2.23
N ARG A 119 -2.29 1.70 -1.31
CA ARG A 119 -0.98 2.12 -0.80
C ARG A 119 0.05 2.21 -1.92
N LEU A 120 0.18 1.20 -2.78
CA LEU A 120 1.12 1.20 -3.91
C LEU A 120 0.89 2.34 -4.91
N ARG A 121 -0.36 2.82 -5.04
CA ARG A 121 -0.69 3.99 -5.87
C ARG A 121 -0.42 5.33 -5.19
N GLN A 122 -0.23 5.34 -3.87
CA GLN A 122 -0.13 6.58 -3.10
C GLN A 122 1.21 6.75 -2.37
N LEU A 123 1.90 5.67 -2.05
CA LEU A 123 3.19 5.63 -1.38
C LEU A 123 4.21 4.99 -2.32
N TYR A 124 5.32 5.66 -2.54
CA TYR A 124 6.49 5.06 -3.19
C TYR A 124 7.61 4.89 -2.15
N ALA A 125 7.95 3.65 -1.82
CA ALA A 125 8.97 3.33 -0.82
C ALA A 125 10.11 2.53 -1.46
N ASP A 126 11.22 3.21 -1.76
CA ASP A 126 12.47 2.59 -2.22
C ASP A 126 13.38 2.33 -1.02
N VAL A 127 13.02 1.30 -0.26
CA VAL A 127 13.65 0.92 1.01
C VAL A 127 13.96 -0.57 0.99
N HIS A 128 15.24 -0.93 1.06
CA HIS A 128 15.70 -2.32 1.03
C HIS A 128 15.63 -3.04 2.38
N ASP A 129 15.72 -2.30 3.49
CA ASP A 129 15.54 -2.89 4.82
C ASP A 129 14.06 -3.23 5.04
N HIS A 130 13.74 -4.52 5.14
CA HIS A 130 12.36 -5.00 5.28
C HIS A 130 11.64 -4.45 6.53
N ARG A 131 12.37 -4.26 7.63
CA ARG A 131 11.79 -3.76 8.88
C ARG A 131 11.40 -2.28 8.73
N LEU A 132 12.29 -1.48 8.15
CA LEU A 132 12.02 -0.06 7.88
C LEU A 132 10.96 0.12 6.78
N HIS A 133 10.98 -0.71 5.75
CA HIS A 133 9.96 -0.72 4.70
C HIS A 133 8.57 -0.97 5.31
N HIS A 134 8.44 -2.03 6.12
CA HIS A 134 7.18 -2.36 6.78
C HIS A 134 6.71 -1.26 7.74
N LEU A 135 7.63 -0.63 8.49
CA LEU A 135 7.32 0.52 9.35
C LEU A 135 6.74 1.68 8.53
N VAL A 136 7.39 2.05 7.41
CA VAL A 136 6.92 3.13 6.53
C VAL A 136 5.53 2.84 5.98
N GLU A 137 5.30 1.63 5.47
CA GLU A 137 3.98 1.22 4.96
C GLU A 137 2.90 1.31 6.04
N THR A 138 3.21 0.82 7.25
CA THR A 138 2.30 0.82 8.40
C THR A 138 1.98 2.25 8.85
N MET A 139 2.99 3.11 8.98
CA MET A 139 2.78 4.53 9.32
C MET A 139 1.95 5.23 8.25
N TYR A 140 2.30 5.08 6.97
CA TYR A 140 1.50 5.65 5.89
C TYR A 140 0.05 5.18 5.98
N ASP A 141 -0.15 3.91 6.29
CA ASP A 141 -1.48 3.36 6.34
C ASP A 141 -2.33 3.96 7.45
N HIS A 142 -1.79 4.04 8.66
CA HIS A 142 -2.45 4.68 9.78
C HIS A 142 -2.73 6.18 9.51
N PHE A 143 -1.79 6.89 8.87
CA PHE A 143 -1.98 8.31 8.52
C PHE A 143 -3.10 8.51 7.50
N HIS A 144 -3.23 7.57 6.55
CA HIS A 144 -4.35 7.57 5.62
C HIS A 144 -5.67 7.30 6.35
N ASP A 145 -5.72 6.33 7.28
CA ASP A 145 -6.94 5.98 8.02
C ASP A 145 -7.41 7.08 8.97
N MET A 146 -6.46 7.82 9.54
CA MET A 146 -6.74 9.04 10.30
C MET A 146 -7.16 10.23 9.42
N GLY A 147 -7.14 10.07 8.09
CA GLY A 147 -7.45 11.13 7.15
C GLY A 147 -6.41 12.26 7.11
N TRP A 148 -5.27 12.13 7.77
CA TRP A 148 -4.30 13.21 7.94
C TRP A 148 -3.70 13.67 6.61
N VAL A 149 -3.40 12.71 5.73
CA VAL A 149 -2.81 13.03 4.43
C VAL A 149 -3.86 13.64 3.48
N HIS A 150 -5.13 13.22 3.55
CA HIS A 150 -6.14 13.51 2.51
C HIS A 150 -7.37 14.31 2.93
N LEU A 151 -7.93 14.10 4.12
CA LEU A 151 -9.09 14.85 4.63
C LEU A 151 -8.65 16.13 5.33
N HIS A 152 -7.70 16.01 6.25
CA HIS A 152 -7.19 17.15 7.04
C HIS A 152 -6.13 17.97 6.29
N LYS A 153 -5.63 17.45 5.17
CA LYS A 153 -4.62 18.09 4.31
C LYS A 153 -3.31 18.43 5.05
N TYR A 154 -2.99 17.70 6.12
CA TYR A 154 -1.72 17.87 6.84
C TYR A 154 -0.50 17.54 5.97
N GLY A 155 -0.69 16.76 4.89
CA GLY A 155 0.34 16.57 3.86
C GLY A 155 0.78 17.85 3.13
N ALA A 156 0.20 19.02 3.42
CA ALA A 156 0.71 20.32 2.95
C ALA A 156 1.58 21.05 3.99
N VAL A 157 1.78 20.46 5.19
CA VAL A 157 2.46 21.05 6.34
C VAL A 157 3.66 20.17 6.73
N CYS A 158 4.80 20.37 6.08
CA CYS A 158 5.95 19.46 6.17
C CYS A 158 6.55 19.33 7.58
N PHE A 159 6.65 20.43 8.33
CA PHE A 159 7.14 20.42 9.71
C PHE A 159 6.27 19.58 10.64
N LEU A 160 4.94 19.66 10.50
CA LEU A 160 4.00 18.84 11.27
C LEU A 160 4.15 17.36 10.92
N MET A 161 4.12 17.04 9.61
CA MET A 161 4.18 15.65 9.16
C MET A 161 5.50 14.98 9.52
N ALA A 162 6.64 15.64 9.31
CA ALA A 162 7.94 15.12 9.68
C ALA A 162 8.03 14.88 11.20
N SER A 163 7.48 15.79 12.00
CA SER A 163 7.46 15.66 13.47
C SER A 163 6.57 14.50 13.94
N LEU A 164 5.41 14.29 13.31
CA LEU A 164 4.55 13.14 13.58
C LEU A 164 5.21 11.82 13.21
N VAL A 165 5.84 11.74 12.03
CA VAL A 165 6.59 10.55 11.61
C VAL A 165 7.71 10.27 12.61
N ARG A 166 8.49 11.28 13.01
CA ARG A 166 9.52 11.15 14.06
C ARG A 166 8.92 10.58 15.34
N ARG A 167 7.87 11.21 15.85
CA ARG A 167 7.26 10.87 17.15
C ARG A 167 6.75 9.43 17.18
N ILE A 168 6.13 9.00 16.08
CA ILE A 168 5.59 7.65 15.91
C ILE A 168 6.72 6.64 15.75
N ALA A 169 7.68 6.87 14.85
CA ALA A 169 8.83 5.97 14.68
C ALA A 169 9.59 5.74 16.01
N THR A 170 9.79 6.79 16.81
CA THR A 170 10.37 6.67 18.16
C THR A 170 9.52 5.84 19.10
N ALA A 171 8.19 5.96 19.06
CA ALA A 171 7.29 5.11 19.85
C ALA A 171 7.37 3.63 19.45
N TYR A 172 7.63 3.34 18.17
CA TYR A 172 7.93 1.99 17.67
C TYR A 172 9.35 1.51 17.97
N GLY A 173 10.15 2.29 18.72
CA GLY A 173 11.49 1.91 19.16
C GLY A 173 12.62 2.22 18.18
N PHE A 174 12.35 3.01 17.14
CA PHE A 174 13.35 3.41 16.15
C PHE A 174 13.98 4.76 16.52
N LYS A 175 15.27 4.94 16.17
CA LYS A 175 15.88 6.27 16.19
C LYS A 175 15.33 7.07 15.02
N ALA A 176 14.78 8.24 15.30
CA ALA A 176 14.24 9.11 14.26
C ALA A 176 14.52 10.58 14.59
N ARG A 177 14.73 11.39 13.56
CA ARG A 177 14.91 12.84 13.68
C ARG A 177 14.28 13.58 12.50
N VAL A 178 13.90 14.82 12.74
CA VAL A 178 13.51 15.71 11.64
C VAL A 178 14.78 16.28 11.01
N GLU A 179 14.83 16.27 9.69
CA GLU A 179 15.89 16.88 8.89
C GLU A 179 15.31 18.02 8.05
N PHE A 180 15.99 19.17 8.09
CA PHE A 180 15.65 20.32 7.25
C PHE A 180 16.34 20.19 5.90
N CYS A 181 15.59 20.46 4.84
CA CYS A 181 16.09 20.25 3.49
C CYS A 181 15.33 21.10 2.47
N HIS A 182 15.73 20.95 1.21
CA HIS A 182 14.90 21.25 0.06
C HIS A 182 14.83 20.02 -0.85
N ALA A 183 13.75 19.93 -1.62
CA ALA A 183 13.53 18.86 -2.57
C ALA A 183 13.29 19.43 -3.97
N SER A 184 13.89 18.78 -4.97
CA SER A 184 13.63 19.04 -6.39
C SER A 184 12.99 17.81 -7.02
N ILE A 185 11.92 18.05 -7.75
CA ILE A 185 11.12 17.02 -8.43
C ILE A 185 11.14 17.36 -9.91
N SER A 186 11.89 16.60 -10.68
CA SER A 186 11.99 16.77 -12.12
C SER A 186 11.22 15.67 -12.84
N THR A 187 10.34 16.02 -13.76
CA THR A 187 9.78 15.08 -14.74
C THR A 187 10.13 15.53 -16.16
N ARG A 188 9.59 14.84 -17.17
CA ARG A 188 9.77 15.23 -18.57
C ARG A 188 9.18 16.61 -18.88
N GLU A 189 8.16 17.03 -18.14
CA GLU A 189 7.35 18.21 -18.48
C GLU A 189 7.55 19.39 -17.51
N PHE A 190 8.06 19.14 -16.30
CA PHE A 190 8.15 20.17 -15.27
C PHE A 190 9.31 19.93 -14.29
N GLU A 191 9.71 21.02 -13.64
CA GLU A 191 10.53 21.00 -12.43
C GLU A 191 9.74 21.66 -11.31
N PHE A 192 9.63 20.99 -10.17
CA PHE A 192 8.97 21.49 -8.98
C PHE A 192 9.94 21.50 -7.81
N LYS A 193 9.92 22.60 -7.04
CA LYS A 193 10.87 22.84 -5.94
C LYS A 193 10.13 23.02 -4.62
N LEU A 194 10.58 22.34 -3.58
CA LEU A 194 10.07 22.41 -2.22
C LEU A 194 11.15 22.92 -1.29
N GLY A 195 10.87 23.99 -0.54
CA GLY A 195 11.82 24.53 0.43
C GLY A 195 13.07 25.17 -0.17
N THR A 196 13.17 25.29 -1.49
CA THR A 196 14.33 25.90 -2.15
C THR A 196 14.35 27.41 -1.89
N PRO A 197 15.52 28.01 -1.60
CA PRO A 197 15.64 29.44 -1.33
C PRO A 197 15.16 30.30 -2.50
N GLY A 198 14.41 31.36 -2.22
CA GLY A 198 13.83 32.26 -3.20
C GLY A 198 12.52 31.79 -3.84
N TYR A 199 11.96 30.65 -3.41
CA TYR A 199 10.73 30.08 -3.98
C TYR A 199 9.55 29.98 -3.00
N ALA A 200 9.67 30.50 -1.76
CA ALA A 200 8.56 30.52 -0.81
C ALA A 200 7.48 31.55 -1.20
N ALA A 201 6.21 31.21 -0.96
CA ALA A 201 5.12 32.16 -1.11
C ALA A 201 5.14 33.21 0.03
N PRO A 202 4.56 34.40 -0.15
CA PRO A 202 4.47 35.40 0.92
C PRO A 202 3.88 34.83 2.20
N GLY A 203 4.59 35.01 3.32
CA GLY A 203 4.17 34.50 4.64
C GLY A 203 4.50 33.03 4.91
N GLN A 204 5.19 32.35 4.00
CA GLN A 204 5.76 31.03 4.24
C GLN A 204 7.25 31.14 4.53
N ILE A 205 7.75 30.29 5.42
CA ILE A 205 9.19 30.13 5.57
C ILE A 205 9.76 29.34 4.38
N GLU A 206 10.99 29.67 4.03
CA GLU A 206 11.75 28.92 3.05
C GLU A 206 12.30 27.67 3.74
N GLY A 207 11.70 26.51 3.45
CA GLY A 207 12.23 25.26 3.93
C GLY A 207 11.29 24.10 3.72
N HIS A 208 11.86 22.90 3.73
CA HIS A 208 11.15 21.64 3.76
C HIS A 208 11.66 20.81 4.94
N ALA A 209 10.80 19.96 5.47
CA ALA A 209 11.13 19.08 6.58
C ALA A 209 10.71 17.65 6.23
N VAL A 210 11.63 16.72 6.49
CA VAL A 210 11.43 15.28 6.31
C VAL A 210 11.84 14.55 7.58
N CYS A 211 11.43 13.31 7.74
CA CYS A 211 11.90 12.47 8.84
C CYS A 211 12.99 11.52 8.36
N VAL A 212 14.11 11.46 9.06
CA VAL A 212 15.16 10.44 8.87
C VAL A 212 15.02 9.40 9.98
N ILE A 213 15.01 8.13 9.61
CA ILE A 213 14.87 6.98 10.52
C ILE A 213 16.13 6.10 10.40
N GLU A 214 16.74 5.80 11.55
CA GLU A 214 17.95 4.98 11.72
C GLU A 214 19.14 5.41 10.85
N GLU A 215 19.21 6.69 10.45
CA GLU A 215 20.18 7.20 9.46
C GLU A 215 20.21 6.36 8.15
N ALA A 216 19.10 5.69 7.83
CA ALA A 216 19.02 4.73 6.72
C ALA A 216 17.90 5.06 5.75
N VAL A 217 16.80 5.66 6.22
CA VAL A 217 15.64 5.98 5.40
C VAL A 217 15.19 7.41 5.65
N LEU A 218 14.91 8.13 4.57
CA LEU A 218 14.20 9.40 4.56
C LEU A 218 12.72 9.14 4.25
N VAL A 219 11.83 9.75 5.02
CA VAL A 219 10.37 9.66 4.85
C VAL A 219 9.79 11.06 4.66
N ASP A 220 9.07 11.24 3.56
CA ASP A 220 8.41 12.48 3.18
C ASP A 220 6.92 12.23 2.87
N PHE A 221 6.06 12.51 3.84
CA PHE A 221 4.60 12.41 3.70
C PHE A 221 3.94 13.78 3.43
N ALA A 222 4.75 14.82 3.15
CA ALA A 222 4.30 16.20 3.04
C ALA A 222 4.28 16.69 1.58
N LEU A 223 3.72 15.85 0.69
CA LEU A 223 3.77 16.05 -0.76
C LEU A 223 2.45 16.60 -1.33
N SER A 224 1.48 17.01 -0.51
CA SER A 224 0.18 17.50 -1.00
C SER A 224 0.32 18.77 -1.86
N THR A 225 1.28 19.64 -1.58
CA THR A 225 1.53 20.82 -2.42
C THR A 225 2.07 20.44 -3.80
N VAL A 226 2.92 19.43 -3.87
CA VAL A 226 3.40 18.86 -5.13
C VAL A 226 2.24 18.30 -5.94
N ARG A 227 1.40 17.47 -5.32
CA ARG A 227 0.23 16.83 -5.96
C ARG A 227 -0.80 17.82 -6.51
N ARG A 228 -0.91 19.01 -5.91
CA ARG A 228 -1.77 20.08 -6.47
C ARG A 228 -1.24 20.60 -7.81
N ASN A 229 0.08 20.59 -8.01
CA ASN A 229 0.72 21.15 -9.19
C ASN A 229 1.03 20.10 -10.27
N LEU A 230 1.44 18.88 -9.87
CA LEU A 230 1.86 17.82 -10.79
C LEU A 230 0.72 16.90 -11.23
N ARG A 231 -0.53 17.36 -11.07
CA ARG A 231 -1.76 16.55 -11.17
C ARG A 231 -1.81 15.43 -10.12
N ARG A 232 -2.92 14.70 -10.09
CA ARG A 232 -3.21 13.63 -9.10
C ARG A 232 -2.28 12.41 -9.22
N ASP A 233 -1.35 12.41 -10.17
CA ASP A 233 -0.51 11.28 -10.56
C ASP A 233 0.81 11.20 -9.77
N PHE A 234 1.05 12.15 -8.86
CA PHE A 234 2.19 12.10 -7.95
C PHE A 234 1.82 11.44 -6.61
N TYR A 235 2.79 10.74 -6.02
CA TYR A 235 2.64 10.04 -4.75
C TYR A 235 2.33 11.00 -3.59
N TRP A 236 1.51 10.53 -2.66
CA TRP A 236 1.15 11.20 -1.41
C TRP A 236 2.25 11.12 -0.37
N GLY A 237 3.00 10.02 -0.37
CA GLY A 237 4.17 9.82 0.48
C GLY A 237 5.30 9.18 -0.32
N ILE A 238 6.52 9.52 0.06
CA ILE A 238 7.72 8.89 -0.49
C ILE A 238 8.64 8.48 0.67
N ALA A 239 9.27 7.32 0.55
CA ALA A 239 10.40 6.94 1.38
C ALA A 239 11.57 6.47 0.52
N ALA A 240 12.78 6.92 0.85
CA ALA A 240 13.99 6.71 0.09
C ALA A 240 15.14 6.26 0.99
N ALA A 241 16.11 5.54 0.43
CA ALA A 241 17.40 5.36 1.08
C ALA A 241 18.05 6.72 1.40
N TYR A 242 18.51 6.87 2.64
CA TYR A 242 19.19 8.08 3.13
C TYR A 242 20.70 7.91 3.09
N ALA A 243 21.40 8.95 2.63
CA ALA A 243 22.84 8.99 2.47
C ALA A 243 23.41 10.29 3.08
N PRO A 244 23.75 10.31 4.39
CA PRO A 244 24.08 11.55 5.12
C PRO A 244 25.34 12.28 4.65
N HIS A 245 26.25 11.60 3.93
CA HIS A 245 27.56 12.13 3.54
C HIS A 245 27.63 12.59 2.07
N ASN A 246 26.51 12.59 1.37
CA ASN A 246 26.44 13.00 -0.03
C ASN A 246 25.87 14.42 -0.15
N GLU A 247 26.23 15.11 -1.23
CA GLU A 247 25.59 16.40 -1.60
C GLU A 247 24.08 16.25 -1.81
N VAL A 248 23.64 15.04 -2.18
CA VAL A 248 22.25 14.63 -2.29
C VAL A 248 21.98 13.58 -1.23
N MET A 249 21.21 13.96 -0.21
CA MET A 249 20.95 13.09 0.95
C MET A 249 19.97 11.96 0.65
N ALA A 250 19.15 12.10 -0.40
CA ALA A 250 18.32 11.02 -0.91
C ALA A 250 17.94 11.29 -2.36
N ARG A 251 17.77 10.21 -3.14
CA ARG A 251 17.28 10.28 -4.52
C ARG A 251 16.38 9.10 -4.82
N ILE A 252 15.32 9.36 -5.57
CA ILE A 252 14.45 8.36 -6.17
C ILE A 252 14.30 8.62 -7.66
N ASP A 253 14.42 7.56 -8.45
CA ASP A 253 13.94 7.54 -9.83
C ASP A 253 12.51 6.95 -9.83
N LEU A 254 11.54 7.73 -10.31
CA LEU A 254 10.12 7.37 -10.32
C LEU A 254 9.80 6.45 -11.51
N PRO A 255 8.81 5.55 -11.41
CA PRO A 255 8.39 4.70 -12.53
C PRO A 255 7.95 5.48 -13.79
N SER A 256 7.49 6.72 -13.62
CA SER A 256 7.14 7.63 -14.71
C SER A 256 8.35 8.20 -15.47
N GLY A 257 9.58 7.87 -15.04
CA GLY A 257 10.83 8.45 -15.54
C GLY A 257 11.19 9.80 -14.90
N GLY A 258 10.40 10.28 -13.93
CA GLY A 258 10.75 11.44 -13.11
C GLY A 258 11.82 11.13 -12.07
N LYS A 259 12.32 12.16 -11.40
CA LYS A 259 13.30 12.05 -10.32
C LYS A 259 12.92 12.96 -9.18
N VAL A 260 13.18 12.50 -7.96
CA VAL A 260 13.10 13.32 -6.76
C VAL A 260 14.44 13.29 -6.07
N THR A 261 14.95 14.47 -5.70
CA THR A 261 16.21 14.62 -4.99
C THR A 261 16.02 15.54 -3.80
N TRP A 262 16.53 15.12 -2.65
CA TRP A 262 16.57 15.95 -1.46
C TRP A 262 18.01 16.35 -1.13
N LYS A 263 18.20 17.59 -0.72
CA LYS A 263 19.48 18.15 -0.28
C LYS A 263 19.32 18.96 1.00
N ASN A 264 20.35 18.98 1.84
CA ASN A 264 20.43 19.75 3.08
C ASN A 264 21.65 20.69 3.09
N ASP A 265 22.13 21.06 1.90
CA ASP A 265 23.25 21.99 1.67
C ASP A 265 22.90 23.45 1.98
N TRP A 266 21.65 23.70 2.39
CA TRP A 266 21.15 24.99 2.82
C TRP A 266 20.27 24.83 4.06
N GLN A 267 20.38 25.78 5.00
CA GLN A 267 19.63 25.74 6.24
C GLN A 267 18.35 26.57 6.14
N THR A 268 17.21 25.90 6.39
CA THR A 268 15.91 26.54 6.64
C THR A 268 16.02 27.59 7.74
N PRO A 269 15.74 28.87 7.47
CA PRO A 269 15.68 29.93 8.46
C PRO A 269 14.69 29.57 9.57
N ASP A 270 15.15 29.59 10.82
CA ASP A 270 14.35 29.27 12.01
C ASP A 270 13.60 27.93 11.94
N GLY A 271 14.18 26.92 11.26
CA GLY A 271 13.60 25.57 11.22
C GLY A 271 13.23 25.01 12.61
N PRO A 272 14.08 25.16 13.66
CA PRO A 272 13.72 24.77 15.02
C PRO A 272 12.50 25.51 15.58
N GLY A 273 12.38 26.83 15.34
CA GLY A 273 11.21 27.60 15.75
C GLY A 273 9.93 27.13 15.06
N GLU A 274 10.00 26.75 13.79
CA GLU A 274 8.87 26.17 13.07
C GLU A 274 8.44 24.81 13.61
N LEU A 275 9.37 23.96 14.03
CA LEU A 275 9.02 22.70 14.72
C LEU A 275 8.31 22.96 16.04
N ALA A 276 8.79 23.93 16.82
CA ALA A 276 8.21 24.27 18.12
C ALA A 276 6.74 24.71 18.01
N LYS A 277 6.34 25.36 16.92
CA LYS A 277 4.93 25.75 16.67
C LYS A 277 3.97 24.56 16.62
N TYR A 278 4.45 23.39 16.21
CA TYR A 278 3.63 22.19 16.03
C TYR A 278 3.73 21.22 17.20
N GLU A 279 4.60 21.43 18.19
CA GLU A 279 4.90 20.46 19.26
C GLU A 279 3.64 19.99 20.00
N MET A 280 2.79 20.93 20.44
CA MET A 280 1.53 20.59 21.11
C MET A 280 0.57 19.79 20.22
N LEU A 281 0.42 20.22 18.96
CA LEU A 281 -0.45 19.53 18.00
C LEU A 281 0.07 18.13 17.67
N VAL A 282 1.39 17.95 17.57
CA VAL A 282 2.03 16.64 17.37
C VAL A 282 1.68 15.70 18.51
N GLU A 283 1.78 16.15 19.77
CA GLU A 283 1.44 15.30 20.91
C GLU A 283 -0.05 14.97 20.99
N ASP A 284 -0.94 15.90 20.63
CA ASP A 284 -2.38 15.63 20.62
C ASP A 284 -2.76 14.63 19.52
N LEU A 285 -2.26 14.81 18.30
CA LEU A 285 -2.45 13.86 17.21
C LEU A 285 -1.80 12.50 17.52
N PHE A 286 -0.65 12.48 18.21
CA PHE A 286 -0.03 11.24 18.64
C PHE A 286 -0.88 10.48 19.67
N LYS A 287 -1.55 11.18 20.60
CA LYS A 287 -2.51 10.53 21.51
C LYS A 287 -3.67 9.89 20.75
N GLU A 288 -4.20 10.58 19.73
CA GLU A 288 -5.25 10.02 18.87
C GLU A 288 -4.76 8.78 18.11
N PHE A 289 -3.52 8.82 17.61
CA PHE A 289 -2.90 7.66 16.96
C PHE A 289 -2.80 6.46 17.92
N VAL A 290 -2.28 6.67 19.12
CA VAL A 290 -2.15 5.59 20.13
C VAL A 290 -3.51 5.06 20.55
N ALA A 291 -4.51 5.94 20.73
CA ALA A 291 -5.86 5.50 21.08
C ALA A 291 -6.51 4.60 20.01
N ARG A 292 -6.07 4.70 18.75
CA ARG A 292 -6.63 3.93 17.64
C ARG A 292 -5.81 2.70 17.24
N PHE A 293 -4.49 2.76 17.35
CA PHE A 293 -3.57 1.73 16.83
C PHE A 293 -2.55 1.20 17.85
N GLY A 294 -2.53 1.75 19.07
CA GLY A 294 -1.64 1.34 20.15
C GLY A 294 -2.14 0.18 20.99
#